data_AF-A0A3M0L3I4-F1
#
_entry.id   AF-A0A3M0L3I4-F1
#
_cell.length_a   1.000
_cell.length_b   1.000
_cell.length_c   1.000
_cell.angle_alpha   90.00
_cell.angle_beta   90.00
_cell.angle_gamma   90.00
#
_symmetry.space_group_name_H-M   'P 1'
#
loop_
_entity.id
_entity.type
_entity.pdbx_description
1 polymer ?
#
loop_
_entity_poly.entity_id
_entity_poly.type
_entity_poly.pdbx_seq_one_letter_code
_entity_poly.pdbx_strand_id
1 'polypeptide(L)'
;MVANALWGWLENWKKANWQRRGKSIWAADEWKDIASRAEKLPVKVHHVDAHVPKSRANEEHRNNKQVDQAAKIEVSKIDLDWQHKGELFLARWAHDASGHQGRDATYKWARDRGVDLTMDSISQVIHDCEMCAAIKQAKQVKPLWYGR
;
A
#
# COMPACT_ATOMS: atom_id res chain seq x y z
N MET A 1 13.88 -2.37 -19.68
CA MET A 1 13.26 -1.04 -19.97
C MET A 1 14.08 0.11 -19.38
N VAL A 2 14.52 0.04 -18.12
CA VAL A 2 15.24 1.15 -17.46
C VAL A 2 16.59 1.47 -18.11
N ALA A 3 17.42 0.46 -18.40
CA ALA A 3 18.73 0.67 -19.02
C ALA A 3 18.64 1.39 -20.38
N ASN A 4 17.73 0.96 -21.26
CA ASN A 4 17.52 1.61 -22.57
C ASN A 4 17.02 3.05 -22.43
N ALA A 5 16.17 3.31 -21.43
CA ALA A 5 15.66 4.64 -21.17
C ALA A 5 16.77 5.60 -20.71
N LEU A 6 17.57 5.17 -19.74
CA LEU A 6 18.72 5.92 -19.22
C LEU A 6 19.81 6.13 -20.27
N TRP A 7 20.08 5.12 -21.09
CA TRP A 7 21.16 5.16 -22.08
C TRP A 7 20.83 5.94 -23.35
N GLY A 8 19.58 5.89 -23.83
CA GLY A 8 19.25 6.40 -25.17
C GLY A 8 17.94 7.17 -25.33
N TRP A 9 17.05 7.18 -24.34
CA TRP A 9 15.73 7.81 -24.49
C TRP A 9 15.57 9.10 -23.69
N LEU A 10 16.26 9.26 -22.57
CA LEU A 10 16.13 10.43 -21.70
C LEU A 10 16.30 11.76 -22.45
N GLU A 11 17.34 11.90 -23.27
CA GLU A 11 17.55 13.13 -24.05
C GLU A 11 16.43 13.39 -25.05
N ASN A 12 15.96 12.34 -25.71
CA ASN A 12 14.88 12.43 -26.69
C ASN A 12 13.55 12.78 -26.03
N TRP A 13 13.26 12.22 -24.85
CA TRP A 13 12.09 12.58 -24.05
C TRP A 13 12.17 14.01 -23.54
N LYS A 14 13.33 14.47 -23.07
CA LYS A 14 13.53 15.86 -22.64
C LYS A 14 13.26 16.84 -23.78
N LYS A 15 13.80 16.57 -24.98
CA LYS A 15 13.55 17.38 -26.19
C LYS A 15 12.09 17.38 -26.62
N ALA A 16 11.38 16.27 -26.44
CA ALA A 16 9.96 16.15 -26.72
C ALA A 16 9.05 16.60 -25.56
N ASN A 17 9.58 17.37 -24.60
CA ASN A 17 8.87 17.82 -23.40
C ASN A 17 8.14 16.69 -22.64
N TRP A 18 8.79 15.54 -22.53
CA TRP A 18 8.29 14.33 -21.88
C TRP A 18 6.99 13.80 -22.48
N GLN A 19 6.76 14.06 -23.77
CA GLN A 19 5.59 13.61 -24.51
C GLN A 19 5.95 12.73 -25.71
N ARG A 20 5.05 11.80 -26.04
CA ARG A 20 5.07 11.03 -27.28
C ARG A 20 3.69 11.12 -27.93
N ARG A 21 3.64 11.64 -29.16
CA ARG A 21 2.38 11.86 -29.90
C ARG A 21 1.33 12.69 -29.12
N GLY A 22 1.79 13.75 -28.44
CA GLY A 22 0.93 14.65 -27.68
C GLY A 22 0.43 14.11 -26.33
N LYS A 23 0.85 12.90 -25.92
CA LYS A 23 0.56 12.34 -24.60
C LYS A 23 1.83 12.28 -23.76
N SER A 24 1.72 12.54 -22.46
CA SER A 24 2.83 12.33 -21.53
C SER A 24 3.33 10.89 -21.60
N ILE A 25 4.64 10.70 -21.49
CA ILE A 25 5.21 9.36 -21.33
C ILE A 25 4.75 8.75 -20.01
N TRP A 26 4.74 7.41 -19.94
CA TRP A 26 4.41 6.70 -18.71
C TRP A 26 5.41 7.06 -17.60
N ALA A 27 4.91 7.32 -16.38
CA ALA A 27 5.70 7.74 -15.22
C ALA A 27 6.60 8.96 -15.50
N ALA A 28 6.06 9.97 -16.20
CA ALA A 28 6.83 11.13 -16.65
C ALA A 28 7.50 11.90 -15.50
N ASP A 29 6.85 12.01 -14.35
CA ASP A 29 7.37 12.78 -13.22
C ASP A 29 8.50 12.02 -12.50
N GLU A 30 8.39 10.70 -12.38
CA GLU A 30 9.46 9.82 -11.90
C GLU A 30 10.66 9.87 -12.84
N TRP A 31 10.45 9.84 -14.16
CA TRP A 31 11.54 9.96 -15.13
C TRP A 31 12.23 11.32 -15.10
N LYS A 32 11.50 12.42 -14.86
CA LYS A 32 12.09 13.75 -14.67
C LYS A 32 12.97 13.82 -13.42
N ASP A 33 12.52 13.23 -12.31
CA ASP A 33 13.30 13.15 -11.08
C ASP A 33 14.57 12.31 -11.28
N ILE A 34 14.44 11.12 -11.88
CA ILE A 34 15.57 10.25 -12.22
C ILE A 34 16.58 10.98 -13.12
N ALA A 35 16.12 11.67 -14.16
CA ALA A 35 17.00 12.42 -15.06
C ALA A 35 17.74 13.54 -14.32
N SER A 36 17.04 14.28 -13.45
CA SER A 36 17.63 15.37 -12.66
C SER A 36 18.70 14.88 -11.69
N ARG A 37 18.55 13.65 -11.16
CA ARG A 37 19.56 13.01 -10.29
C ARG A 37 20.72 12.44 -11.09
N ALA A 38 20.43 11.80 -12.23
CA ALA A 38 21.43 11.23 -13.12
C ALA A 38 22.35 12.30 -13.74
N GLU A 39 21.84 13.49 -14.05
CA GLU A 39 22.65 14.62 -14.56
C GLU A 39 23.69 15.13 -13.54
N LYS A 40 23.47 14.89 -12.25
CA LYS A 40 24.35 15.38 -11.16
C LYS A 40 25.44 14.38 -10.78
N LEU A 41 25.42 13.16 -11.33
CA LEU A 41 26.32 12.07 -10.94
C LEU A 41 26.91 11.40 -12.18
N PRO A 42 28.18 10.98 -12.17
CA PRO A 42 28.71 10.12 -13.22
C PRO A 42 28.08 8.72 -13.10
N VAL A 43 27.02 8.46 -13.87
CA VAL A 43 26.30 7.18 -13.86
C VAL A 43 26.86 6.25 -14.95
N LYS A 44 27.21 5.02 -14.55
CA LYS A 44 27.47 3.91 -15.49
C LYS A 44 26.29 2.94 -15.45
N VAL A 45 25.79 2.56 -16.61
CA VAL A 45 24.63 1.67 -16.74
C VAL A 45 25.10 0.34 -17.31
N HIS A 46 24.86 -0.74 -16.57
CA HIS A 46 25.14 -2.11 -17.01
C HIS A 46 23.89 -2.95 -16.88
N HIS A 47 23.67 -3.85 -17.85
CA HIS A 47 22.61 -4.84 -17.77
C HIS A 47 23.17 -6.12 -17.15
N VAL A 48 22.55 -6.57 -16.06
CA VAL A 48 22.89 -7.82 -15.39
C VAL A 48 21.80 -8.83 -15.70
N ASP A 49 22.19 -10.00 -16.23
CA ASP A 49 21.24 -11.10 -16.44
C ASP A 49 20.75 -11.62 -15.08
N ALA A 50 19.43 -11.75 -14.92
CA ALA A 50 18.80 -12.21 -13.69
C ALA A 50 18.87 -13.74 -13.51
N HIS A 51 19.17 -14.50 -14.56
CA HIS A 51 19.09 -15.96 -14.55
C HIS A 51 20.46 -16.62 -14.62
N VAL A 52 21.42 -16.15 -13.80
CA VAL A 52 22.75 -16.76 -13.72
C VAL A 52 22.76 -17.85 -12.64
N PRO A 53 23.18 -19.09 -12.97
CA PRO A 53 23.36 -20.14 -11.97
C PRO A 53 24.33 -19.68 -10.87
N LYS A 54 24.08 -20.06 -9.61
CA LYS A 54 24.90 -19.63 -8.46
C LYS A 54 26.40 -19.93 -8.63
N SER A 55 26.74 -21.00 -9.34
CA SER A 55 28.13 -21.40 -9.65
C SER A 55 28.86 -20.43 -10.59
N ARG A 56 28.14 -19.61 -11.34
CA ARG A 56 28.68 -18.60 -12.27
C ARG A 56 28.36 -17.17 -11.83
N ALA A 57 27.83 -16.96 -10.62
CA ALA A 57 27.40 -15.65 -10.15
C ALA A 57 28.62 -14.75 -9.83
N ASN A 58 28.75 -13.66 -10.58
CA ASN A 58 29.69 -12.57 -10.32
C ASN A 58 29.18 -11.65 -9.18
N GLU A 59 30.01 -10.67 -8.79
CA GLU A 59 29.67 -9.72 -7.73
C GLU A 59 28.42 -8.89 -8.07
N GLU A 60 28.31 -8.41 -9.31
CA GLU A 60 27.15 -7.64 -9.77
C GLU A 60 25.83 -8.42 -9.65
N HIS A 61 25.85 -9.71 -9.99
CA HIS A 61 24.69 -10.59 -9.83
C HIS A 61 24.34 -10.80 -8.34
N ARG A 62 25.34 -10.93 -7.46
CA ARG A 62 25.10 -11.03 -6.02
C ARG A 62 24.46 -9.76 -5.47
N ASN A 63 24.97 -8.59 -5.88
CA ASN A 63 24.43 -7.29 -5.48
C ASN A 63 23.00 -7.09 -6.00
N ASN A 64 22.75 -7.41 -7.27
CA ASN A 64 21.41 -7.36 -7.86
C ASN A 64 20.42 -8.25 -7.10
N LYS A 65 20.85 -9.47 -6.71
CA LYS A 65 20.02 -10.38 -5.92
C LYS A 65 19.72 -9.86 -4.52
N GLN A 66 20.69 -9.19 -3.86
CA GLN A 66 20.45 -8.58 -2.56
C GLN A 66 19.41 -7.46 -2.65
N VAL A 67 19.51 -6.59 -3.67
CA VAL A 67 18.53 -5.51 -3.89
C VAL A 67 17.15 -6.07 -4.23
N ASP A 68 17.07 -7.13 -5.05
CA ASP A 68 15.79 -7.83 -5.33
C ASP A 68 15.16 -8.40 -4.05
N GLN A 69 15.96 -9.00 -3.17
CA GLN A 69 15.47 -9.49 -1.87
C GLN A 69 14.98 -8.35 -0.97
N ALA A 70 15.73 -7.25 -0.88
CA ALA A 70 15.33 -6.08 -0.11
C ALA A 70 14.04 -5.46 -0.65
N ALA A 71 13.91 -5.34 -1.98
CA ALA A 71 12.71 -4.82 -2.63
C ALA A 71 11.50 -5.73 -2.35
N LYS A 72 11.66 -7.05 -2.41
CA LYS A 72 10.60 -8.01 -2.06
C LYS A 72 10.14 -7.87 -0.62
N ILE A 73 11.07 -7.71 0.33
CA ILE A 73 10.74 -7.50 1.74
C ILE A 73 9.91 -6.23 1.90
N GLU A 74 10.32 -5.14 1.25
CA GLU A 74 9.60 -3.87 1.36
C GLU A 74 8.20 -3.94 0.73
N VAL A 75 8.07 -4.59 -0.43
CA VAL A 75 6.78 -4.86 -1.05
C VAL A 75 5.92 -5.75 -0.15
N SER A 76 6.47 -6.78 0.49
CA SER A 76 5.74 -7.59 1.47
C SER A 76 5.23 -6.79 2.67
N LYS A 77 5.97 -5.77 3.14
CA LYS A 77 5.46 -4.88 4.21
C LYS A 77 4.29 -4.02 3.74
N ILE A 78 4.37 -3.50 2.51
CA ILE A 78 3.28 -2.74 1.89
C ILE A 78 2.07 -3.66 1.66
N ASP A 79 2.30 -4.91 1.29
CA ASP A 79 1.24 -5.91 1.13
C ASP A 79 0.57 -6.23 2.47
N LEU A 80 1.31 -6.34 3.56
CA LEU A 80 0.74 -6.47 4.91
C LEU A 80 -0.11 -5.26 5.30
N ASP A 81 0.35 -4.04 5.00
CA ASP A 81 -0.44 -2.81 5.21
C ASP A 81 -1.71 -2.79 4.34
N TRP A 82 -1.61 -3.25 3.09
CA TRP A 82 -2.75 -3.37 2.19
C TRP A 82 -3.75 -4.43 2.66
N GLN A 83 -3.27 -5.59 3.10
CA GLN A 83 -4.09 -6.65 3.69
C GLN A 83 -4.78 -6.14 4.95
N HIS A 84 -4.05 -5.47 5.84
CA HIS A 84 -4.62 -4.87 7.05
C HIS A 84 -5.68 -3.82 6.73
N LYS A 85 -5.45 -2.96 5.72
CA LYS A 85 -6.45 -2.01 5.23
C LYS A 85 -7.68 -2.69 4.63
N GLY A 86 -7.49 -3.76 3.88
CA GLY A 86 -8.57 -4.60 3.36
C GLY A 86 -9.39 -5.26 4.46
N GLU A 87 -8.73 -5.77 5.49
CA GLU A 87 -9.36 -6.37 6.66
C GLU A 87 -10.15 -5.33 7.48
N LEU A 88 -9.59 -4.13 7.71
CA LEU A 88 -10.31 -3.03 8.37
C LEU A 88 -11.54 -2.59 7.58
N PHE A 89 -11.47 -2.57 6.26
CA PHE A 89 -12.62 -2.28 5.40
C PHE A 89 -13.73 -3.32 5.59
N LEU A 90 -13.39 -4.62 5.55
CA LEU A 90 -14.33 -5.71 5.76
C LEU A 90 -14.89 -5.72 7.20
N ALA A 91 -14.06 -5.42 8.19
CA ALA A 91 -14.48 -5.29 9.58
C ALA A 91 -15.47 -4.15 9.78
N ARG A 92 -15.24 -2.98 9.16
CA ARG A 92 -16.18 -1.86 9.21
C ARG A 92 -17.50 -2.22 8.55
N TRP A 93 -17.46 -2.86 7.39
CA TRP A 93 -18.67 -3.33 6.71
C TRP A 93 -19.47 -4.33 7.57
N ALA A 94 -18.80 -5.32 8.16
CA ALA A 94 -19.43 -6.27 9.06
C ALA A 94 -20.04 -5.58 10.30
N HIS A 95 -19.35 -4.58 10.84
CA HIS A 95 -19.80 -3.82 12.00
C HIS A 95 -21.10 -3.06 11.71
N ASP A 96 -21.13 -2.34 10.59
CA ASP A 96 -22.31 -1.58 10.14
C ASP A 96 -23.48 -2.52 9.82
N ALA A 97 -23.21 -3.64 9.12
CA ALA A 97 -24.23 -4.63 8.78
C ALA A 97 -24.77 -5.41 9.99
N SER A 98 -23.98 -5.52 11.06
CA SER A 98 -24.42 -6.07 12.35
C SER A 98 -25.26 -5.08 13.18
N GLY A 99 -25.45 -3.85 12.69
CA GLY A 99 -26.25 -2.81 13.35
C GLY A 99 -25.58 -2.25 14.60
N HIS A 100 -24.25 -2.12 14.59
CA HIS A 100 -23.47 -1.56 15.70
C HIS A 100 -23.67 -2.27 17.05
N GLN A 101 -24.00 -3.57 17.04
CA GLN A 101 -24.29 -4.37 18.24
C GLN A 101 -23.04 -4.77 19.03
N GLY A 102 -21.85 -4.32 18.59
CA GLY A 102 -20.58 -4.57 19.26
C GLY A 102 -19.81 -5.76 18.68
N ARG A 103 -18.75 -6.14 19.39
CA ARG A 103 -17.68 -7.01 18.89
C ARG A 103 -18.16 -8.42 18.55
N ASP A 104 -18.90 -9.06 19.45
CA ASP A 104 -19.35 -10.44 19.26
C ASP A 104 -20.38 -10.57 18.14
N ALA A 105 -21.28 -9.58 18.02
CA ALA A 105 -22.25 -9.53 16.92
C ALA A 105 -21.57 -9.32 15.57
N THR A 106 -20.58 -8.42 15.51
CA THR A 106 -19.77 -8.17 14.30
C THR A 106 -19.01 -9.43 13.88
N TYR A 107 -18.36 -10.11 14.85
CA TYR A 107 -17.61 -11.34 14.60
C TYR A 107 -18.52 -12.48 14.11
N LYS A 108 -19.67 -12.68 14.77
CA LYS A 108 -20.66 -13.67 14.37
C LYS A 108 -21.17 -13.39 12.96
N TRP A 109 -21.51 -12.14 12.65
CA TRP A 109 -22.02 -11.75 11.33
C TRP A 109 -21.02 -12.07 10.20
N ALA A 110 -19.74 -11.78 10.43
CA ALA A 110 -18.66 -12.04 9.48
C ALA A 110 -18.45 -13.54 9.27
N ARG A 111 -18.38 -14.31 10.38
CA ARG A 111 -18.21 -15.77 10.35
C ARG A 111 -19.37 -16.47 9.64
N ASP A 112 -20.61 -16.05 9.89
CA ASP A 112 -21.81 -16.60 9.23
C ASP A 112 -21.79 -16.40 7.69
N ARG A 113 -20.94 -15.49 7.19
CA ARG A 113 -20.75 -15.18 5.76
C ARG A 113 -19.39 -15.61 5.21
N GLY A 114 -18.60 -16.34 5.99
CA GLY A 114 -17.29 -16.83 5.58
C GLY A 114 -16.22 -15.74 5.43
N VAL A 115 -16.45 -14.55 6.01
CA VAL A 115 -15.44 -13.49 6.09
C VAL A 115 -14.65 -13.70 7.38
N ASP A 116 -13.38 -14.05 7.25
CA ASP A 116 -12.48 -14.16 8.40
C ASP A 116 -11.97 -12.77 8.78
N LEU A 117 -12.16 -12.39 10.03
CA LEU A 117 -11.74 -11.11 10.59
C LEU A 117 -11.06 -11.37 11.92
N THR A 118 -9.94 -10.69 12.15
CA THR A 118 -9.29 -10.70 13.44
C THR A 118 -10.10 -9.92 14.47
N MET A 119 -9.95 -10.33 15.72
CA MET A 119 -10.57 -9.63 16.84
C MET A 119 -10.05 -8.20 17.01
N ASP A 120 -8.82 -7.94 16.58
CA ASP A 120 -8.17 -6.63 16.70
C ASP A 120 -8.74 -5.65 15.68
N SER A 121 -8.93 -6.08 14.42
CA SER A 121 -9.56 -5.24 13.39
C SER A 121 -11.00 -4.87 13.76
N ILE A 122 -11.78 -5.82 14.28
CA ILE A 122 -13.14 -5.57 14.79
C ILE A 122 -13.11 -4.58 15.97
N SER A 123 -12.19 -4.76 16.92
CA SER A 123 -12.09 -3.86 18.08
C SER A 123 -11.72 -2.44 17.65
N GLN A 124 -10.80 -2.30 16.69
CA GLN A 124 -10.39 -1.02 16.13
C GLN A 124 -11.56 -0.30 15.45
N VAL A 125 -12.29 -0.96 14.54
CA VAL A 125 -13.38 -0.29 13.81
C VAL A 125 -14.53 0.14 14.72
N ILE A 126 -14.79 -0.61 15.80
CA ILE A 126 -15.78 -0.25 16.83
C ILE A 126 -15.30 0.95 17.64
N HIS A 127 -14.02 0.96 18.05
CA HIS A 127 -13.43 2.09 18.77
C HIS A 127 -13.53 3.37 17.96
N ASP A 128 -13.24 3.30 16.66
CA ASP A 128 -13.25 4.44 15.75
C ASP A 128 -14.65 4.75 15.18
N CYS A 129 -15.70 4.06 15.63
CA CYS A 129 -17.06 4.28 15.14
C CYS A 129 -17.72 5.46 15.87
N GLU A 130 -17.90 6.57 15.16
CA GLU A 130 -18.56 7.78 15.68
C GLU A 130 -19.97 7.52 16.21
N MET A 131 -20.75 6.68 15.52
CA MET A 131 -22.11 6.33 15.96
C MET A 131 -22.09 5.55 17.28
N CYS A 132 -21.19 4.58 17.43
CA CYS A 132 -20.99 3.87 18.70
C CYS A 132 -20.56 4.83 19.81
N ALA A 133 -19.68 5.79 19.51
CA ALA A 133 -19.27 6.81 20.47
C ALA A 133 -20.46 7.70 20.90
N ALA A 134 -21.28 8.16 19.95
CA ALA A 134 -22.48 8.95 20.22
C ALA A 134 -23.52 8.18 21.06
N ILE A 135 -23.77 6.90 20.74
CA ILE A 135 -24.66 6.02 21.53
C ILE A 135 -24.13 5.87 22.96
N LYS A 136 -22.81 5.67 23.11
CA LYS A 136 -22.17 5.55 24.43
C LYS A 136 -22.31 6.84 25.24
N GLN A 137 -22.11 8.01 24.62
CA GLN A 137 -22.31 9.30 25.26
C GLN A 137 -23.78 9.52 25.66
N ALA A 138 -24.73 9.25 24.76
CA ALA A 138 -26.16 9.39 25.02
C ALA A 138 -26.63 8.51 26.19
N LYS A 139 -26.05 7.31 26.36
CA LYS A 139 -26.32 6.43 27.52
C LYS A 139 -25.70 6.93 28.83
N GLN A 140 -24.59 7.68 28.77
CA GLN A 140 -23.97 8.26 29.97
C GLN A 140 -24.72 9.51 30.46
N VAL A 141 -25.35 10.26 29.56
CA VAL A 141 -26.22 11.39 29.90
C VAL A 141 -27.62 10.85 30.27
N LYS A 142 -27.83 10.52 31.55
CA LYS A 142 -29.19 10.18 32.05
C LYS A 142 -30.18 11.32 31.72
N PRO A 143 -31.44 11.04 31.36
CA PRO A 143 -32.46 12.08 31.38
C PRO A 143 -32.73 12.50 32.83
N LEU A 144 -32.48 13.77 33.15
CA LEU A 144 -32.80 14.45 34.42
C LEU A 144 -34.31 14.71 34.57
N TRP A 145 -35.17 13.73 34.30
CA TRP A 145 -36.61 13.89 34.42
C TRP A 145 -37.24 12.70 35.13
N TYR A 146 -37.31 12.78 36.46
CA TYR A 146 -38.46 12.43 37.29
C TYR A 146 -38.17 12.93 38.71
N GLY A 147 -38.81 14.03 39.09
CA GLY A 147 -38.65 14.68 40.39
C GLY A 147 -39.55 15.90 40.52
N ARG A 148 -40.86 15.66 40.58
CA ARG A 148 -41.83 16.57 41.21
C ARG A 148 -42.69 15.76 42.16
#